data_AF-A0A1Z4LS92-F1
#
_entry.id   AF-A0A1Z4LS92-F1
#
_cell.length_a   1.000
_cell.length_b   1.000
_cell.length_c   1.000
_cell.angle_alpha   90.00
_cell.angle_beta   90.00
_cell.angle_gamma   90.00
#
_symmetry.space_group_name_H-M   'P 1'
#
loop_
_entity.id
_entity.type
_entity.pdbx_description
1 polymer ?
#
loop_
_entity_poly.entity_id
_entity_poly.type
_entity_poly.pdbx_seq_one_letter_code
_entity_poly.pdbx_strand_id
1 'polypeptide(L)'
;MAIRLHSFVITKKRYIQIETQPHHLTGIYKKIMDSSRSIPLWQFSDTESAYYESEEDGTMTFFQAVSSDTASPGIWTYMVYDCPEGEEGVFTDSRFNTSIQTLKELFAGKKIEVSASDIYEYLEYRYSNGDCLDIYLPDSWNKLIAHKIADVLFEEYKGFNSTSVFAEGAGKRYAQTILDEFIQAGERIIQNGGNIEDFESAQFDILNKTSIDGMAKLIVEYNDYRIWQAALPSKSKSVEYAFKTALSLISRIQQD
;
A
#
# COMPACT_ATOMS: atom_id res chain seq x y z
N MET A 1 -32.65 -8.46 -11.09
CA MET A 1 -33.56 -7.70 -10.19
C MET A 1 -32.70 -6.74 -9.39
N ALA A 2 -33.06 -5.45 -9.35
CA ALA A 2 -32.25 -4.49 -8.60
C ALA A 2 -32.35 -4.75 -7.09
N ILE A 3 -31.20 -4.92 -6.44
CA ILE A 3 -31.10 -5.03 -4.97
C ILE A 3 -30.75 -3.66 -4.40
N ARG A 4 -31.31 -3.33 -3.24
CA ARG A 4 -30.91 -2.15 -2.48
C ARG A 4 -29.95 -2.59 -1.38
N LEU A 5 -28.72 -2.08 -1.40
CA LEU A 5 -27.71 -2.33 -0.38
C LEU A 5 -27.20 -0.97 0.09
N HIS A 6 -27.40 -0.66 1.37
CA HIS A 6 -27.11 0.65 1.95
C HIS A 6 -27.80 1.77 1.13
N SER A 7 -27.03 2.79 0.74
CA SER A 7 -27.49 3.91 -0.08
C SER A 7 -27.54 3.61 -1.60
N PHE A 8 -27.25 2.38 -2.03
CA PHE A 8 -27.09 2.02 -3.44
C PHE A 8 -28.18 1.11 -3.97
N VAL A 9 -28.53 1.33 -5.25
CA VAL A 9 -29.34 0.41 -6.06
C VAL A 9 -28.39 -0.31 -7.00
N ILE A 10 -28.36 -1.63 -6.91
CA ILE A 10 -27.37 -2.46 -7.60
C ILE A 10 -28.08 -3.47 -8.50
N THR A 11 -27.50 -3.71 -9.67
CA THR A 11 -27.97 -4.69 -10.65
C THR A 11 -26.80 -5.56 -11.09
N LYS A 12 -27.08 -6.81 -11.48
CA LYS A 12 -26.09 -7.75 -12.04
C LYS A 12 -24.84 -7.96 -11.17
N LYS A 13 -24.95 -7.81 -9.84
CA LYS A 13 -23.85 -8.05 -8.90
C LYS A 13 -24.27 -8.86 -7.67
N ARG A 14 -23.32 -9.62 -7.13
CA ARG A 14 -23.40 -10.32 -5.84
C ARG A 14 -22.40 -9.74 -4.86
N TYR A 15 -22.84 -9.65 -3.61
CA TYR A 15 -22.08 -9.09 -2.50
C TYR A 15 -21.92 -10.16 -1.43
N ILE A 16 -20.69 -10.54 -1.14
CA ILE A 16 -20.38 -11.48 -0.07
C ILE A 16 -19.65 -10.70 1.01
N GLN A 17 -20.26 -10.56 2.19
CA GLN A 17 -19.65 -9.86 3.30
C GLN A 17 -18.38 -10.60 3.73
N ILE A 18 -17.33 -9.85 3.96
CA ILE A 18 -16.06 -10.32 4.47
C ILE A 18 -15.65 -9.49 5.70
N GLU A 19 -14.63 -9.95 6.40
CA GLU A 19 -14.05 -9.21 7.51
C GLU A 19 -13.42 -7.89 7.03
N THR A 20 -13.77 -6.80 7.71
CA THR A 20 -13.21 -5.48 7.43
C THR A 20 -11.77 -5.41 7.93
N GLN A 21 -10.83 -5.48 7.00
CA GLN A 21 -9.40 -5.27 7.23
C GLN A 21 -9.02 -3.79 7.46
N PRO A 22 -7.84 -3.51 8.05
CA PRO A 22 -7.39 -2.14 8.33
C PRO A 22 -7.36 -1.21 7.10
N HIS A 23 -6.90 -1.68 5.94
CA HIS A 23 -6.85 -0.86 4.72
C HIS A 23 -8.22 -0.42 4.22
N HIS A 24 -9.27 -1.21 4.46
CA HIS A 24 -10.65 -0.81 4.18
C HIS A 24 -11.08 0.38 5.03
N LEU A 25 -10.71 0.38 6.33
CA LEU A 25 -11.03 1.47 7.26
C LEU A 25 -10.28 2.75 6.90
N THR A 26 -8.99 2.64 6.56
CA THR A 26 -8.19 3.79 6.15
C THR A 26 -8.66 4.35 4.81
N GLY A 27 -9.08 3.49 3.88
CA GLY A 27 -9.69 3.90 2.60
C GLY A 27 -10.98 4.71 2.81
N ILE A 28 -11.89 4.22 3.66
CA ILE A 28 -13.11 4.95 4.05
C ILE A 28 -12.77 6.28 4.72
N TYR A 29 -11.85 6.27 5.70
CA TYR A 29 -11.43 7.47 6.41
C TYR A 29 -10.94 8.55 5.43
N LYS A 30 -10.06 8.19 4.48
CA LYS A 30 -9.56 9.09 3.44
C LYS A 30 -10.69 9.63 2.56
N LYS A 31 -11.62 8.78 2.13
CA LYS A 31 -12.78 9.20 1.32
C LYS A 31 -13.66 10.22 2.04
N ILE A 32 -13.90 10.02 3.33
CA ILE A 32 -14.67 10.97 4.15
C ILE A 32 -13.90 12.28 4.31
N MET A 33 -12.61 12.21 4.65
CA MET A 33 -11.75 13.38 4.80
C MET A 33 -11.66 14.20 3.50
N ASP A 34 -11.51 13.55 2.35
CA ASP A 34 -11.45 14.23 1.07
C ASP A 34 -12.77 14.92 0.72
N SER A 35 -13.90 14.28 1.05
CA SER A 35 -15.23 14.84 0.86
C SER A 35 -15.53 16.00 1.84
N SER A 36 -14.92 15.99 3.02
CA SER A 36 -15.13 17.02 4.05
C SER A 36 -14.28 18.27 3.87
N ARG A 37 -13.20 18.23 3.07
CA ARG A 37 -12.30 19.37 2.83
C ARG A 37 -13.02 20.63 2.35
N SER A 38 -14.14 20.49 1.65
CA SER A 38 -14.94 21.62 1.14
C SER A 38 -15.95 22.17 2.16
N ILE A 39 -16.08 21.57 3.34
CA ILE A 39 -17.08 21.93 4.35
C ILE A 39 -16.37 22.54 5.56
N PRO A 40 -16.47 23.87 5.77
CA PRO A 40 -15.89 24.52 6.94
C PRO A 40 -16.48 23.96 8.24
N LEU A 41 -15.61 23.68 9.22
CA LEU A 41 -16.00 23.14 10.54
C LEU A 41 -16.71 21.78 10.50
N TRP A 42 -16.49 20.99 9.44
CA TRP A 42 -17.04 19.64 9.33
C TRP A 42 -16.69 18.79 10.55
N GLN A 43 -17.67 18.03 11.01
CA GLN A 43 -17.56 17.03 12.06
C GLN A 43 -17.91 15.66 11.49
N PHE A 44 -17.36 14.60 12.09
CA PHE A 44 -17.67 13.23 11.68
C PHE A 44 -19.17 12.89 11.66
N SER A 45 -19.95 13.50 12.56
CA SER A 45 -21.41 13.38 12.60
C SER A 45 -22.12 13.92 11.36
N ASP A 46 -21.46 14.77 10.56
CA ASP A 46 -22.04 15.39 9.38
C ASP A 46 -21.98 14.46 8.15
N THR A 47 -21.29 13.32 8.25
CA THR A 47 -21.27 12.32 7.17
C THR A 47 -22.28 11.22 7.43
N GLU A 48 -23.29 11.16 6.57
CA GLU A 48 -24.35 10.14 6.65
C GLU A 48 -23.93 8.78 6.08
N SER A 49 -23.16 8.78 5.00
CA SER A 49 -22.62 7.56 4.38
C SER A 49 -21.37 7.83 3.55
N ALA A 50 -20.55 6.80 3.37
CA ALA A 50 -19.40 6.82 2.47
C ALA A 50 -19.13 5.42 1.95
N TYR A 51 -18.42 5.31 0.84
CA TYR A 51 -17.95 4.03 0.32
C TYR A 51 -16.52 4.15 -0.19
N TYR A 52 -15.81 3.02 -0.17
CA TYR A 52 -14.45 2.88 -0.64
C TYR A 52 -14.37 1.60 -1.45
N GLU A 53 -13.86 1.70 -2.67
CA GLU A 53 -13.61 0.58 -3.57
C GLU A 53 -12.11 0.31 -3.57
N SER A 54 -11.74 -0.95 -3.36
CA SER A 54 -10.38 -1.43 -3.42
C SER A 54 -10.26 -2.34 -4.64
N GLU A 55 -9.60 -1.85 -5.69
CA GLU A 55 -9.40 -2.62 -6.93
C GLU A 55 -8.48 -3.81 -6.71
N GLU A 56 -7.56 -3.71 -5.75
CA GLU A 56 -6.53 -4.72 -5.48
C GLU A 56 -7.10 -6.05 -5.00
N ASP A 57 -8.06 -6.01 -4.08
CA ASP A 57 -8.75 -7.19 -3.55
C ASP A 57 -10.19 -7.33 -4.06
N GLY A 58 -10.63 -6.44 -4.96
CA GLY A 58 -11.97 -6.47 -5.55
C GLY A 58 -13.09 -6.26 -4.54
N THR A 59 -12.82 -5.50 -3.48
CA THR A 59 -13.76 -5.27 -2.38
C THR A 59 -14.38 -3.89 -2.43
N MET A 60 -15.55 -3.77 -1.81
CA MET A 60 -16.19 -2.50 -1.55
C MET A 60 -16.62 -2.41 -0.09
N THR A 61 -16.17 -1.35 0.56
CA THR A 61 -16.46 -1.02 1.95
C THR A 61 -17.49 0.09 2.00
N PHE A 62 -18.46 -0.03 2.89
CA PHE A 62 -19.51 0.95 3.12
C PHE A 62 -19.50 1.41 4.57
N PHE A 63 -19.66 2.70 4.78
CA PHE A 63 -19.95 3.33 6.05
C PHE A 63 -21.35 3.93 6.01
N GLN A 64 -22.13 3.72 7.07
CA GLN A 64 -23.42 4.37 7.26
C GLN A 64 -23.58 4.83 8.72
N ALA A 65 -23.85 6.12 8.93
CA ALA A 65 -23.96 6.74 10.24
C ALA A 65 -25.35 6.64 10.87
N VAL A 66 -26.40 6.54 10.04
CA VAL A 66 -27.81 6.53 10.48
C VAL A 66 -28.45 5.19 10.18
N SER A 67 -29.31 4.71 11.08
CA SER A 67 -30.13 3.53 10.80
C SER A 67 -31.06 3.82 9.62
N SER A 68 -30.95 3.03 8.56
CA SER A 68 -31.98 2.97 7.50
C SER A 68 -32.92 1.80 7.77
N ASP A 69 -34.03 1.73 7.04
CA ASP A 69 -35.00 0.62 7.11
C ASP A 69 -34.36 -0.77 6.93
N THR A 70 -33.14 -0.83 6.38
CA THR A 70 -32.43 -2.05 6.02
C THR A 70 -31.12 -2.29 6.80
N ALA A 71 -30.60 -1.32 7.56
CA ALA A 71 -29.31 -1.48 8.26
C ALA A 71 -29.15 -0.52 9.46
N SER A 72 -28.62 -1.04 10.57
CA SER A 72 -28.13 -0.24 11.71
C SER A 72 -26.83 0.47 11.35
N PRO A 73 -26.45 1.60 11.99
CA PRO A 73 -25.16 2.26 11.73
C PRO A 73 -23.99 1.29 11.82
N GLY A 74 -23.07 1.35 10.86
CA GLY A 74 -22.02 0.36 10.76
C GLY A 74 -21.05 0.58 9.62
N ILE A 75 -20.08 -0.33 9.56
CA ILE A 75 -19.14 -0.50 8.46
C ILE A 75 -19.23 -1.93 7.95
N TRP A 76 -19.34 -2.12 6.64
CA TRP A 76 -19.39 -3.44 6.03
C TRP A 76 -18.50 -3.48 4.82
N THR A 77 -17.69 -4.53 4.73
CA THR A 77 -16.88 -4.82 3.54
C THR A 77 -17.48 -6.00 2.80
N TYR A 78 -17.55 -5.90 1.48
CA TYR A 78 -18.05 -6.95 0.62
C TYR A 78 -17.07 -7.23 -0.51
N MET A 79 -16.87 -8.51 -0.80
CA MET A 79 -16.31 -8.94 -2.07
C MET A 79 -17.39 -8.88 -3.14
N VAL A 80 -17.08 -8.31 -4.31
CA VAL A 80 -18.06 -7.99 -5.35
C VAL A 80 -17.84 -8.86 -6.58
N TYR A 81 -18.91 -9.52 -7.04
CA TYR A 81 -18.89 -10.36 -8.24
C TYR A 81 -19.97 -9.95 -9.23
N ASP A 82 -19.66 -10.00 -10.51
CA ASP A 82 -20.67 -9.88 -11.55
C ASP A 82 -21.53 -11.16 -11.62
N CYS A 83 -22.82 -11.00 -11.89
CA CYS A 83 -23.76 -12.11 -12.04
C CYS A 83 -24.85 -11.80 -13.09
N PRO A 84 -25.50 -12.83 -13.64
CA PRO A 84 -26.65 -12.64 -14.52
C PRO A 84 -27.79 -11.87 -13.84
N GLU A 85 -28.65 -11.27 -14.66
CA GLU A 85 -29.85 -10.61 -14.14
C GLU A 85 -30.82 -11.64 -13.55
N GLY A 86 -31.27 -11.38 -12.31
CA GLY A 86 -32.12 -12.30 -11.54
C GLY A 86 -31.34 -13.14 -10.52
N GLU A 87 -30.00 -13.08 -10.58
CA GLU A 87 -29.10 -13.80 -9.67
C GLU A 87 -28.43 -12.90 -8.63
N GLU A 88 -28.81 -11.62 -8.57
CA GLU A 88 -28.28 -10.66 -7.61
C GLU A 88 -28.59 -11.08 -6.16
N GLY A 89 -27.64 -10.83 -5.25
CA GLY A 89 -27.81 -11.22 -3.85
C GLY A 89 -26.78 -10.59 -2.92
N VAL A 90 -27.16 -10.45 -1.65
CA VAL A 90 -26.29 -10.00 -0.57
C VAL A 90 -26.21 -11.11 0.47
N PHE A 91 -25.00 -11.57 0.76
CA PHE A 91 -24.72 -12.58 1.76
C PHE A 91 -24.00 -11.92 2.92
N THR A 92 -24.70 -11.75 4.03
CA THR A 92 -24.15 -11.14 5.24
C THR A 92 -23.78 -12.22 6.27
N ASP A 93 -22.78 -11.91 7.09
CA ASP A 93 -22.35 -12.77 8.19
C ASP A 93 -22.27 -11.92 9.46
N SER A 94 -23.12 -12.25 10.43
CA SER A 94 -23.23 -11.54 11.70
C SER A 94 -22.02 -11.72 12.61
N ARG A 95 -21.08 -12.62 12.27
CA ARG A 95 -19.83 -12.81 13.02
C ARG A 95 -18.84 -11.68 12.78
N PHE A 96 -18.93 -10.99 11.65
CA PHE A 96 -18.02 -9.89 11.35
C PHE A 96 -18.37 -8.64 12.16
N ASN A 97 -17.34 -7.98 12.68
CA ASN A 97 -17.49 -6.74 13.42
C ASN A 97 -17.84 -5.60 12.45
N THR A 98 -19.03 -5.04 12.58
CA THR A 98 -19.51 -3.89 11.78
C THR A 98 -19.50 -2.58 12.56
N SER A 99 -18.79 -2.53 13.70
CA SER A 99 -18.75 -1.34 14.56
C SER A 99 -18.05 -0.16 13.91
N ILE A 100 -18.61 1.03 14.10
CA ILE A 100 -17.99 2.30 13.66
C ILE A 100 -16.92 2.81 14.64
N GLN A 101 -16.69 2.12 15.76
CA GLN A 101 -15.82 2.60 16.83
C GLN A 101 -14.39 2.86 16.37
N THR A 102 -13.79 1.93 15.62
CA THR A 102 -12.43 2.08 15.11
C THR A 102 -12.30 3.28 14.17
N LEU A 103 -13.33 3.54 13.34
CA LEU A 103 -13.36 4.71 12.48
C LEU A 103 -13.51 6.01 13.30
N LYS A 104 -14.33 6.03 14.35
CA LYS A 104 -14.42 7.18 15.27
C LYS A 104 -13.08 7.47 15.94
N GLU A 105 -12.35 6.43 16.31
CA GLU A 105 -11.02 6.56 16.92
C GLU A 105 -10.00 7.14 15.95
N LEU A 106 -10.02 6.73 14.68
CA LEU A 106 -9.24 7.38 13.60
C LEU A 106 -9.54 8.88 13.50
N PHE A 107 -10.81 9.27 13.50
CA PHE A 107 -11.20 10.69 13.47
C PHE A 107 -10.82 11.46 14.75
N ALA A 108 -10.66 10.76 15.88
CA ALA A 108 -10.14 11.32 17.12
C ALA A 108 -8.59 11.41 17.14
N GLY A 109 -7.92 11.02 16.06
CA GLY A 109 -6.46 11.06 15.93
C GLY A 109 -5.74 9.86 16.53
N LYS A 110 -6.47 8.80 16.92
CA LYS A 110 -5.85 7.53 17.30
C LYS A 110 -5.51 6.74 16.04
N LYS A 111 -4.45 5.96 16.09
CA LYS A 111 -4.08 5.05 15.01
C LYS A 111 -4.58 3.65 15.29
N ILE A 112 -4.80 2.87 14.23
CA ILE A 112 -5.17 1.46 14.34
C ILE A 112 -3.88 0.66 14.51
N GLU A 113 -3.79 -0.10 15.60
CA GLU A 113 -2.71 -1.04 15.82
C GLU A 113 -2.85 -2.24 14.87
N VAL A 114 -1.81 -2.50 14.08
CA VAL A 114 -1.77 -3.62 13.12
C VAL A 114 -0.43 -4.32 13.22
N SER A 115 -0.45 -5.63 13.40
CA SER A 115 0.74 -6.47 13.26
C SER A 115 0.80 -7.01 11.85
N ALA A 116 1.85 -6.65 11.11
CA ALA A 116 2.05 -7.18 9.78
C ALA A 116 2.39 -8.68 9.85
N SER A 117 1.84 -9.46 8.92
CA SER A 117 2.12 -10.90 8.79
C SER A 117 3.51 -11.16 8.23
N ASP A 118 3.98 -10.28 7.33
CA ASP A 118 5.33 -10.30 6.77
C ASP A 118 5.89 -8.88 6.55
N ILE A 119 7.12 -8.81 6.06
CA ILE A 119 7.81 -7.53 5.83
C ILE A 119 7.24 -6.77 4.62
N TYR A 120 6.65 -7.44 3.64
CA TYR A 120 6.04 -6.79 2.50
C TYR A 120 4.79 -6.02 2.93
N GLU A 121 3.91 -6.68 3.66
CA GLU A 121 2.71 -6.06 4.23
C GLU A 121 3.08 -4.91 5.16
N TYR A 122 4.15 -5.05 5.95
CA TYR A 122 4.68 -3.96 6.78
C TYR A 122 5.07 -2.73 5.94
N LEU A 123 5.84 -2.92 4.87
CA LEU A 123 6.31 -1.84 4.00
C LEU A 123 5.15 -1.15 3.29
N GLU A 124 4.20 -1.94 2.79
CA GLU A 124 3.01 -1.45 2.12
C GLU A 124 2.10 -0.64 3.04
N TYR A 125 1.75 -1.18 4.21
CA TYR A 125 0.95 -0.44 5.19
C TYR A 125 1.63 0.85 5.62
N ARG A 126 2.96 0.83 5.79
CA ARG A 126 3.70 2.02 6.20
C ARG A 126 3.72 3.07 5.09
N TYR A 127 3.79 2.65 3.83
CA TYR A 127 3.79 3.54 2.68
C TYR A 127 2.39 4.14 2.44
N SER A 128 1.37 3.29 2.39
CA SER A 128 0.01 3.68 2.00
C SER A 128 -0.77 4.30 3.16
N ASN A 129 -0.55 3.86 4.39
CA ASN A 129 -1.44 4.12 5.53
C ASN A 129 -0.73 4.49 6.84
N GLY A 130 0.56 4.85 6.83
CA GLY A 130 1.33 5.14 8.04
C GLY A 130 0.80 6.28 8.93
N ASP A 131 0.00 7.19 8.37
CA ASP A 131 -0.67 8.25 9.13
C ASP A 131 -1.84 7.71 9.98
N CYS A 132 -2.46 6.61 9.55
CA CYS A 132 -3.65 6.03 10.19
C CYS A 132 -3.34 4.76 10.98
N LEU A 133 -2.21 4.11 10.71
CA LEU A 133 -1.84 2.83 11.31
C LEU A 133 -0.60 2.96 12.21
N ASP A 134 -0.63 2.29 13.36
CA ASP A 134 0.54 1.98 14.17
C ASP A 134 0.94 0.53 13.87
N ILE A 135 1.94 0.40 13.01
CA ILE A 135 2.27 -0.87 12.35
C ILE A 135 3.46 -1.52 13.08
N TYR A 136 3.24 -2.72 13.58
CA TYR A 136 4.27 -3.54 14.20
C TYR A 136 4.89 -4.47 13.16
N LEU A 137 6.20 -4.68 13.28
CA LEU A 137 6.92 -5.67 12.50
C LEU A 137 6.40 -7.08 12.81
N PRO A 138 6.48 -8.02 11.84
CA PRO A 138 6.17 -9.41 12.09
C PRO A 138 7.07 -9.99 13.20
N ASP A 139 6.59 -11.01 13.90
CA ASP A 139 7.29 -11.61 15.06
C ASP A 139 8.70 -12.10 14.72
N SER A 140 8.91 -12.59 13.49
CA SER A 140 10.22 -13.00 12.98
C SER A 140 11.24 -11.85 12.87
N TRP A 141 10.74 -10.61 12.86
CA TRP A 141 11.48 -9.36 12.81
C TRP A 141 11.43 -8.59 14.13
N ASN A 142 11.00 -9.19 15.24
CA ASN A 142 10.91 -8.51 16.54
C ASN A 142 12.28 -8.42 17.27
N LYS A 143 13.27 -7.81 16.61
CA LYS A 143 14.60 -7.49 17.19
C LYS A 143 14.95 -6.03 16.92
N LEU A 144 15.72 -5.42 17.81
CA LEU A 144 16.14 -4.01 17.66
C LEU A 144 16.85 -3.75 16.31
N ILE A 145 17.67 -4.69 15.83
CA ILE A 145 18.34 -4.58 14.54
C ILE A 145 17.37 -4.65 13.36
N ALA A 146 16.31 -5.44 13.48
CA ALA A 146 15.32 -5.62 12.43
C ALA A 146 14.52 -4.34 12.17
N HIS A 147 14.26 -3.52 13.19
CA HIS A 147 13.70 -2.17 13.00
C HIS A 147 14.60 -1.28 12.13
N LYS A 148 15.91 -1.31 12.35
CA LYS A 148 16.85 -0.51 11.53
C LYS A 148 16.90 -1.00 10.08
N ILE A 149 16.90 -2.32 9.87
CA ILE A 149 16.86 -2.90 8.53
C ILE A 149 15.53 -2.57 7.84
N ALA A 150 14.40 -2.67 8.56
CA ALA A 150 13.09 -2.32 8.04
C ALA A 150 12.97 -0.83 7.67
N ASP A 151 13.60 0.08 8.42
CA ASP A 151 13.68 1.50 8.05
C ASP A 151 14.45 1.71 6.74
N VAL A 152 15.55 0.99 6.53
CA VAL A 152 16.30 1.03 5.26
C VAL A 152 15.45 0.46 4.12
N LEU A 153 14.83 -0.70 4.31
CA LEU A 153 13.92 -1.31 3.32
C LEU A 153 12.75 -0.39 2.98
N PHE A 154 12.24 0.38 3.95
CA PHE A 154 11.17 1.34 3.72
C PHE A 154 11.60 2.51 2.83
N GLU A 155 12.82 3.02 2.99
CA GLU A 155 13.34 4.04 2.09
C GLU A 155 13.57 3.49 0.66
N GLU A 156 13.97 2.22 0.52
CA GLU A 156 14.02 1.52 -0.77
C GLU A 156 12.62 1.40 -1.41
N TYR A 157 11.64 0.92 -0.65
CA TYR A 157 10.26 0.77 -1.08
C TYR A 157 9.64 2.10 -1.53
N LYS A 158 9.86 3.16 -0.75
CA LYS A 158 9.43 4.52 -1.08
C LYS A 158 10.12 5.03 -2.35
N GLY A 159 11.41 4.74 -2.49
CA GLY A 159 12.19 5.06 -3.68
C GLY A 159 11.60 4.43 -4.94
N PHE A 160 11.29 3.14 -4.90
CA PHE A 160 10.66 2.46 -6.05
C PHE A 160 9.28 3.01 -6.38
N ASN A 161 8.48 3.37 -5.37
CA ASN A 161 7.15 3.95 -5.60
C ASN A 161 7.17 5.46 -5.93
N SER A 162 8.33 6.10 -6.01
CA SER A 162 8.44 7.55 -6.28
C SER A 162 8.24 7.93 -7.74
N THR A 163 8.48 7.01 -8.67
CA THR A 163 8.38 7.27 -10.13
C THR A 163 7.78 6.10 -10.87
N SER A 164 7.07 6.39 -11.96
CA SER A 164 6.40 5.36 -12.78
C SER A 164 7.37 4.42 -13.49
N VAL A 165 8.64 4.79 -13.66
CA VAL A 165 9.64 3.96 -14.33
C VAL A 165 9.83 2.62 -13.61
N PHE A 166 9.71 2.59 -12.29
CA PHE A 166 9.78 1.35 -11.51
C PHE A 166 8.46 0.56 -11.49
N ALA A 167 7.35 1.12 -11.98
CA ALA A 167 6.06 0.43 -12.03
C ALA A 167 5.88 -0.41 -13.32
N GLU A 168 6.75 -0.25 -14.32
CA GLU A 168 6.58 -0.81 -15.66
C GLU A 168 7.74 -1.71 -16.11
N GLY A 169 7.41 -2.73 -16.91
CA GLY A 169 8.36 -3.51 -17.72
C GLY A 169 9.64 -3.97 -17.00
N ALA A 170 10.78 -3.38 -17.38
CA ALA A 170 12.10 -3.70 -16.79
C ALA A 170 12.27 -3.10 -15.39
N GLY A 171 11.68 -1.93 -15.10
CA GLY A 171 11.77 -1.29 -13.80
C GLY A 171 11.00 -2.02 -12.72
N LYS A 172 9.81 -2.54 -13.03
CA LYS A 172 9.05 -3.40 -12.10
C LYS A 172 9.84 -4.65 -11.71
N ARG A 173 10.44 -5.32 -12.69
CA ARG A 173 11.28 -6.51 -12.45
C ARG A 173 12.50 -6.18 -11.61
N TYR A 174 13.18 -5.07 -11.89
CA TYR A 174 14.32 -4.62 -11.10
C TYR A 174 13.93 -4.32 -9.64
N ALA A 175 12.87 -3.53 -9.42
CA ALA A 175 12.40 -3.16 -8.10
C ALA A 175 12.01 -4.39 -7.26
N GLN A 176 11.24 -5.33 -7.84
CA GLN A 176 10.86 -6.57 -7.19
C GLN A 176 12.08 -7.43 -6.85
N THR A 177 12.98 -7.66 -7.81
CA THR A 177 14.17 -8.51 -7.61
C THR A 177 15.07 -7.95 -6.50
N ILE A 178 15.35 -6.65 -6.52
CA ILE A 178 16.21 -6.02 -5.52
C ILE A 178 15.55 -6.05 -4.14
N LEU A 179 14.26 -5.74 -4.07
CA LEU A 179 13.55 -5.73 -2.80
C LEU A 179 13.49 -7.14 -2.18
N ASP A 180 13.21 -8.17 -2.98
CA ASP A 180 13.25 -9.57 -2.57
C ASP A 180 14.64 -9.96 -2.04
N GLU A 181 15.70 -9.65 -2.79
CA GLU A 181 17.06 -10.00 -2.38
C GLU A 181 17.49 -9.25 -1.11
N PHE A 182 17.09 -7.98 -0.97
CA PHE A 182 17.35 -7.20 0.24
C PHE A 182 16.59 -7.76 1.44
N ILE A 183 15.31 -8.12 1.29
CA ILE A 183 14.53 -8.75 2.35
C ILE A 183 15.21 -10.05 2.80
N GLN A 184 15.57 -10.93 1.87
CA GLN A 184 16.26 -12.18 2.19
C GLN A 184 17.62 -11.95 2.88
N ALA A 185 18.38 -10.93 2.47
CA ALA A 185 19.63 -10.57 3.13
C ALA A 185 19.37 -10.08 4.56
N GLY A 186 18.34 -9.24 4.76
CA GLY A 186 17.90 -8.76 6.06
C GLY A 186 17.54 -9.90 7.00
N GLU A 187 16.73 -10.85 6.53
CA GLU A 187 16.35 -12.05 7.30
C GLU A 187 17.57 -12.86 7.74
N ARG A 188 18.51 -13.13 6.83
CA ARG A 188 19.75 -13.88 7.16
C ARG A 188 20.58 -13.15 8.22
N ILE A 189 20.70 -11.84 8.12
CA ILE A 189 21.48 -11.03 9.08
C ILE A 189 20.79 -11.01 10.45
N ILE A 190 19.47 -10.86 10.48
CA ILE A 190 18.66 -10.91 11.71
C ILE A 190 18.79 -12.29 12.39
N GLN A 191 18.77 -13.37 11.60
CA GLN A 191 18.92 -14.74 12.09
C GLN A 191 20.33 -15.00 12.64
N ASN A 192 21.36 -14.52 11.94
CA ASN A 192 22.76 -14.70 12.34
C ASN A 192 23.23 -13.74 13.45
N GLY A 193 22.39 -12.79 13.86
CA GLY A 193 22.73 -11.80 14.88
C GLY A 193 23.76 -10.77 14.40
N GLY A 194 23.77 -10.46 13.10
CA GLY A 194 24.62 -9.43 12.52
C GLY A 194 24.14 -8.01 12.86
N ASN A 195 24.81 -7.02 12.28
CA ASN A 195 24.54 -5.62 12.50
C ASN A 195 24.05 -4.92 11.21
N ILE A 196 23.87 -3.60 11.28
CA ILE A 196 23.37 -2.83 10.14
C ILE A 196 24.43 -2.68 9.03
N GLU A 197 25.71 -2.63 9.39
CA GLU A 197 26.83 -2.50 8.44
C GLU A 197 26.97 -3.77 7.59
N ASP A 198 26.69 -4.94 8.17
CA ASP A 198 26.59 -6.22 7.45
C ASP A 198 25.48 -6.14 6.39
N PHE A 199 24.35 -5.50 6.73
CA PHE A 199 23.23 -5.32 5.80
C PHE A 199 23.58 -4.35 4.68
N GLU A 200 24.22 -3.22 4.99
CA GLU A 200 24.65 -2.27 3.98
C GLU A 200 25.69 -2.86 3.02
N SER A 201 26.60 -3.69 3.53
CA SER A 201 27.57 -4.42 2.72
C SER A 201 26.88 -5.43 1.80
N ALA A 202 25.89 -6.17 2.32
CA ALA A 202 25.09 -7.08 1.52
C ALA A 202 24.29 -6.36 0.42
N GLN A 203 23.73 -5.18 0.71
CA GLN A 203 23.04 -4.35 -0.30
C GLN A 203 23.98 -4.00 -1.46
N PHE A 204 25.21 -3.59 -1.16
CA PHE A 204 26.20 -3.27 -2.19
C PHE A 204 26.54 -4.49 -3.07
N ASP A 205 26.74 -5.65 -2.45
CA ASP A 205 27.03 -6.89 -3.17
C ASP A 205 25.88 -7.33 -4.09
N ILE A 206 24.63 -7.20 -3.62
CA ILE A 206 23.42 -7.50 -4.37
C ILE A 206 23.28 -6.57 -5.57
N LEU A 207 23.43 -5.26 -5.37
CA LEU A 207 23.33 -4.28 -6.45
C LEU A 207 24.36 -4.53 -7.56
N ASN A 208 25.59 -4.89 -7.20
CA ASN A 208 26.64 -5.19 -8.18
C ASN A 208 26.45 -6.50 -8.95
N LYS A 209 25.71 -7.46 -8.38
CA LYS A 209 25.40 -8.75 -9.04
C LYS A 209 24.13 -8.70 -9.87
N THR A 210 23.22 -7.79 -9.54
CA THR A 210 21.92 -7.70 -10.21
C THR A 210 22.06 -7.10 -11.60
N SER A 211 21.45 -7.75 -12.60
CA SER A 211 21.40 -7.23 -13.97
C SER A 211 20.59 -5.94 -14.02
N ILE A 212 21.25 -4.82 -14.31
CA ILE A 212 20.64 -3.49 -14.33
C ILE A 212 20.47 -2.88 -15.73
N ASP A 213 21.06 -3.48 -16.76
CA ASP A 213 21.08 -2.93 -18.12
C ASP A 213 19.68 -2.62 -18.67
N GLY A 214 18.71 -3.50 -18.39
CA GLY A 214 17.33 -3.30 -18.81
C GLY A 214 16.68 -2.09 -18.14
N MET A 215 16.92 -1.89 -16.84
CA MET A 215 16.41 -0.74 -16.10
C MET A 215 17.10 0.55 -16.54
N ALA A 216 18.42 0.52 -16.69
CA ALA A 216 19.19 1.68 -17.10
C ALA A 216 18.80 2.15 -18.51
N LYS A 217 18.60 1.21 -19.46
CA LYS A 217 18.05 1.53 -20.79
C LYS A 217 16.66 2.14 -20.70
N LEU A 218 15.77 1.58 -19.88
CA LEU A 218 14.42 2.13 -19.69
C LEU A 218 14.47 3.59 -19.21
N ILE A 219 15.31 3.91 -18.21
CA ILE A 219 15.50 5.29 -17.74
C ILE A 219 15.96 6.21 -18.88
N VAL A 220 16.91 5.76 -19.70
CA VAL A 220 17.42 6.53 -20.85
C VAL A 220 16.34 6.70 -21.92
N GLU A 221 15.52 5.68 -22.19
CA GLU A 221 14.45 5.74 -23.18
C GLU A 221 13.37 6.76 -22.82
N TYR A 222 13.01 6.89 -21.53
CA TYR A 222 12.09 7.95 -21.10
C TYR A 222 12.70 9.35 -21.31
N ASN A 223 14.00 9.52 -21.08
CA ASN A 223 14.76 10.77 -21.22
C ASN A 223 14.04 12.03 -20.68
N ASP A 224 13.32 11.90 -19.56
CA ASP A 224 12.52 13.00 -19.00
C ASP A 224 13.15 13.50 -17.70
N TYR A 225 13.63 14.74 -17.70
CA TYR A 225 14.25 15.37 -16.53
C TYR A 225 13.35 15.37 -15.28
N ARG A 226 12.02 15.32 -15.44
CA ARG A 226 11.05 15.26 -14.33
C ARG A 226 11.17 13.95 -13.57
N ILE A 227 11.49 12.85 -14.27
CA ILE A 227 11.73 11.55 -13.66
C ILE A 227 13.01 11.60 -12.82
N TRP A 228 14.07 12.24 -13.33
CA TRP A 228 15.32 12.43 -12.59
C TRP A 228 15.11 13.30 -11.35
N GLN A 229 14.36 14.40 -11.48
CA GLN A 229 14.06 15.29 -10.37
C GLN A 229 13.15 14.64 -9.31
N ALA A 230 12.22 13.78 -9.73
CA ALA A 230 11.35 13.06 -8.80
C ALA A 230 12.08 11.92 -8.08
N ALA A 231 13.02 11.27 -8.76
CA ALA A 231 13.78 10.14 -8.21
C ALA A 231 15.00 10.56 -7.37
N LEU A 232 15.59 11.74 -7.60
CA LEU A 232 16.85 12.15 -6.96
C LEU A 232 16.77 13.54 -6.29
N PRO A 233 17.47 13.75 -5.16
CA PRO A 233 18.25 12.77 -4.40
C PRO A 233 17.36 11.76 -3.69
N SER A 234 17.80 10.51 -3.59
CA SER A 234 17.05 9.43 -2.96
C SER A 234 17.77 8.92 -1.73
N LYS A 235 17.02 8.46 -0.72
CA LYS A 235 17.59 7.63 0.34
C LYS A 235 17.68 6.16 -0.06
N SER A 236 17.04 5.76 -1.16
CA SER A 236 17.15 4.43 -1.75
C SER A 236 18.46 4.30 -2.51
N LYS A 237 19.33 3.41 -2.03
CA LYS A 237 20.60 3.08 -2.70
C LYS A 237 20.34 2.45 -4.05
N SER A 238 19.27 1.66 -4.18
CA SER A 238 18.91 0.96 -5.42
C SER A 238 18.44 1.92 -6.52
N VAL A 239 17.69 2.96 -6.15
CA VAL A 239 17.29 4.03 -7.06
C VAL A 239 18.51 4.83 -7.49
N GLU A 240 19.35 5.27 -6.56
CA GLU A 240 20.57 6.01 -6.91
C GLU A 240 21.50 5.20 -7.84
N TYR A 241 21.65 3.90 -7.55
CA TYR A 241 22.44 2.99 -8.36
C TYR A 241 21.90 2.86 -9.80
N ALA A 242 20.58 2.75 -9.97
CA ALA A 242 19.93 2.68 -11.29
C ALA A 242 20.14 3.96 -12.11
N PHE A 243 19.91 5.13 -11.52
CA PHE A 243 20.09 6.40 -12.22
C PHE A 243 21.55 6.72 -12.49
N LYS A 244 22.47 6.37 -11.59
CA LYS A 244 23.92 6.50 -11.83
C LYS A 244 24.37 5.60 -12.99
N THR A 245 23.82 4.39 -13.08
CA THR A 245 24.11 3.47 -14.18
C THR A 245 23.56 4.02 -15.50
N ALA A 246 22.32 4.49 -15.52
CA ALA A 246 21.72 5.15 -16.69
C ALA A 246 22.55 6.34 -17.16
N LEU A 247 23.01 7.19 -16.24
CA LEU A 247 23.89 8.32 -16.56
C LEU A 247 25.21 7.86 -17.20
N SER A 248 25.80 6.78 -16.68
CA SER A 248 27.03 6.22 -17.25
C SER A 248 26.83 5.68 -18.66
N LEU A 249 25.65 5.14 -18.98
CA LEU A 249 25.29 4.71 -20.33
C LEU A 249 25.16 5.91 -21.28
N ILE A 250 24.48 6.98 -20.86
CA ILE A 250 24.34 8.22 -21.67
C ILE A 250 25.73 8.78 -22.01
N SER A 251 26.62 8.87 -21.02
CA SER A 251 27.97 9.41 -21.21
C SER A 251 28.81 8.59 -22.20
N ARG A 252 28.57 7.28 -22.28
CA ARG A 252 29.26 6.40 -23.26
C ARG A 252 28.70 6.59 -24.68
N ILE A 253 27.38 6.75 -24.81
CA ILE A 253 26.73 6.98 -26.11
C ILE A 253 27.17 8.31 -26.73
N GLN A 254 27.50 9.33 -25.92
CA GLN A 254 27.98 10.64 -26.43
C GLN A 254 29.45 10.65 -26.87
N GLN A 255 30.20 9.57 -26.61
CA GLN A 255 31.62 9.44 -26.98
C GLN A 255 31.85 8.64 -28.27
N ASP A 256 30.81 7.97 -28.77
CA ASP A 256 30.77 7.25 -30.06
C ASP A 256 30.14 8.13 -31.16
#